data_AF-A0A3G6RR25-F1
#
_entry.id   AF-A0A3G6RR25-F1
#
_cell.length_a   1.000
_cell.length_b   1.000
_cell.length_c   1.000
_cell.angle_alpha   90.00
_cell.angle_beta   90.00
_cell.angle_gamma   90.00
#
_symmetry.space_group_name_H-M   'P 1'
#
loop_
_entity.id
_entity.type
_entity.pdbx_description
1 polymer ?
#
loop_
_entity_poly.entity_id
_entity_poly.type
_entity_poly.pdbx_seq_one_letter_code
_entity_poly.pdbx_strand_id
1 'polypeptide(L)'
;MSRSLILLGIILFSPSCSSFKQNKKDFYFSDISYNKENIVRSEFSYDSYSGILKNRRPETVVIKLNSNEKQEIYNLFKKLNIQSISGCKTYEDSITIKTTFITGNEKITSKCSTNNNEIDKLSQLYIKIKNILQTKKEYREAFPRFYE
;
A
#
# COMPACT_ATOMS: atom_id res chain seq x y z
N MET A 1 -40.45 -49.98 -33.18
CA MET A 1 -39.06 -50.12 -32.72
C MET A 1 -38.25 -49.09 -33.51
N SER A 2 -38.02 -47.84 -33.05
CA SER A 2 -37.06 -47.40 -32.02
C SER A 2 -35.75 -48.20 -32.14
N ARG A 3 -34.56 -47.63 -32.42
CA ARG A 3 -33.98 -46.37 -31.94
C ARG A 3 -32.92 -45.84 -32.91
N SER A 4 -32.86 -44.52 -33.03
CA SER A 4 -31.81 -43.77 -33.70
C SER A 4 -30.45 -43.96 -33.03
N LEU A 5 -29.40 -44.03 -33.86
CA LEU A 5 -27.99 -43.92 -33.46
C LEU A 5 -27.70 -42.50 -32.99
N ILE A 6 -27.27 -42.35 -31.74
CA ILE A 6 -26.67 -41.09 -31.24
C ILE A 6 -25.16 -41.31 -31.26
N LEU A 7 -24.50 -40.72 -32.25
CA LEU A 7 -23.06 -40.67 -32.36
C LEU A 7 -22.53 -39.55 -31.45
N LEU A 8 -21.56 -39.90 -30.60
CA LEU A 8 -20.78 -38.96 -29.80
C LEU A 8 -20.13 -37.89 -30.70
N GLY A 9 -20.41 -36.63 -30.40
CA GLY A 9 -19.68 -35.47 -30.90
C GLY A 9 -19.19 -34.64 -29.73
N ILE A 10 -17.98 -34.96 -29.26
CA ILE A 10 -17.22 -34.17 -28.29
C ILE A 10 -16.97 -32.79 -28.91
N ILE A 11 -17.53 -31.74 -28.31
CA ILE A 11 -17.01 -30.38 -28.50
C ILE A 11 -16.60 -29.84 -27.13
N LEU A 12 -15.29 -29.91 -26.93
CA LEU A 12 -14.53 -29.18 -25.92
C LEU A 12 -14.77 -27.67 -26.10
N PHE A 13 -15.76 -27.12 -25.40
CA PHE A 13 -15.83 -25.69 -25.16
C PHE A 13 -15.14 -25.37 -23.84
N SER A 14 -13.83 -25.19 -23.92
CA SER A 14 -13.07 -24.45 -22.94
C SER A 14 -13.01 -22.98 -23.38
N PRO A 15 -13.89 -22.07 -22.90
CA PRO A 15 -13.49 -20.70 -22.76
C PRO A 15 -12.58 -20.64 -21.53
N SER A 16 -11.30 -20.59 -21.82
CA SER A 16 -10.28 -19.92 -21.02
C SER A 16 -10.83 -18.61 -20.44
N CYS A 17 -11.39 -18.69 -19.25
CA CYS A 17 -11.52 -17.55 -18.36
C CYS A 17 -10.51 -17.71 -17.24
N SER A 18 -9.23 -17.72 -17.60
CA SER A 18 -8.17 -17.29 -16.70
C SER A 18 -8.30 -15.78 -16.49
N SER A 19 -9.41 -15.34 -15.90
CA SER A 19 -9.36 -14.14 -15.09
C SER A 19 -8.59 -14.54 -13.85
N PHE A 20 -7.25 -14.49 -13.96
CA PHE A 20 -6.41 -14.19 -12.82
C PHE A 20 -6.94 -12.85 -12.30
N LYS A 21 -7.98 -12.90 -11.46
CA LYS A 21 -8.21 -11.86 -10.46
C LYS A 21 -6.96 -11.94 -9.60
N GLN A 22 -5.88 -11.30 -10.04
CA GLN A 22 -4.87 -10.82 -9.14
C GLN A 22 -5.67 -9.96 -8.18
N ASN A 23 -6.00 -10.53 -7.02
CA ASN A 23 -6.57 -9.79 -5.91
C ASN A 23 -5.62 -8.62 -5.71
N LYS A 24 -6.06 -7.44 -6.16
CA LYS A 24 -5.35 -6.18 -5.99
C LYS A 24 -5.21 -6.05 -4.49
N LYS A 25 -4.00 -6.31 -3.98
CA LYS A 25 -3.78 -6.36 -2.55
C LYS A 25 -3.88 -4.92 -2.06
N ASP A 26 -4.92 -4.63 -1.30
CA ASP A 26 -4.93 -3.46 -0.47
C ASP A 26 -3.71 -3.53 0.46
N PHE A 27 -3.11 -2.38 0.69
CA PHE A 27 -2.00 -2.16 1.57
C PHE A 27 -2.31 -1.05 2.58
N TYR A 28 -1.59 -1.09 3.68
CA TYR A 28 -1.47 -0.02 4.65
C TYR A 28 -0.04 0.52 4.61
N PHE A 29 0.09 1.84 4.66
CA PHE A 29 1.37 2.52 4.79
C PHE A 29 1.31 3.52 5.94
N SER A 30 2.38 3.65 6.71
CA SER A 30 2.54 4.77 7.64
C SER A 30 3.98 5.21 7.78
N ASP A 31 4.19 6.50 7.97
CA ASP A 31 5.43 7.15 8.36
C ASP A 31 5.14 8.05 9.57
N ILE A 32 5.63 7.65 10.73
CA ILE A 32 5.30 8.30 12.01
C ILE A 32 6.58 8.71 12.71
N SER A 33 6.67 9.99 13.08
CA SER A 33 7.79 10.50 13.86
C SER A 33 7.44 10.59 15.34
N TYR A 34 8.39 10.20 16.17
CA TYR A 34 8.30 10.21 17.63
C TYR A 34 9.46 11.01 18.21
N ASN A 35 9.21 11.75 19.30
CA ASN A 35 10.30 12.31 20.10
C ASN A 35 10.92 11.24 21.02
N LYS A 36 11.93 11.63 21.82
CA LYS A 36 12.60 10.77 22.81
C LYS A 36 11.67 10.16 23.88
N GLU A 37 10.50 10.75 24.10
CA GLU A 37 9.48 10.30 25.05
C GLU A 37 8.43 9.40 24.39
N ASN A 38 8.66 8.97 23.14
CA ASN A 38 7.73 8.22 22.30
C ASN A 38 6.40 8.94 22.02
N ILE A 39 6.40 10.28 22.09
CA ILE A 39 5.25 11.11 21.74
C ILE A 39 5.27 11.36 20.23
N VAL A 40 4.15 11.03 19.56
CA VAL A 40 3.95 11.29 18.12
C VAL A 40 4.06 12.79 17.83
N ARG A 41 4.98 13.17 16.94
CA ARG A 41 5.21 14.55 16.48
C ARG A 41 4.58 14.80 15.12
N SER A 42 4.64 13.83 14.21
CA SER A 42 3.98 13.86 12.91
C SER A 42 3.51 12.47 12.52
N GLU A 43 2.44 12.42 11.73
CA GLU A 43 1.88 11.19 11.19
C GLU A 43 1.51 11.42 9.72
N PHE A 44 1.99 10.51 8.86
CA PHE A 44 1.44 10.25 7.55
C PHE A 44 1.00 8.78 7.54
N SER A 45 -0.28 8.48 7.39
CA SER A 45 -0.76 7.11 7.28
C SER A 45 -1.85 6.99 6.21
N TYR A 46 -1.81 5.91 5.45
CA TYR A 46 -2.75 5.65 4.36
C TYR A 46 -3.19 4.19 4.36
N ASP A 47 -4.49 3.97 4.47
CA ASP A 47 -5.13 2.68 4.26
C ASP A 47 -5.79 2.67 2.88
N SER A 48 -5.27 1.87 1.96
CA SER A 48 -5.77 1.81 0.58
C SER A 48 -7.12 1.11 0.44
N TYR A 49 -7.55 0.30 1.41
CA TYR A 49 -8.88 -0.30 1.42
C TYR A 49 -9.93 0.75 1.74
N SER A 50 -9.81 1.39 2.90
CA SER A 50 -10.74 2.43 3.35
C SER A 50 -10.54 3.76 2.62
N GLY A 51 -9.38 3.99 2.01
CA GLY A 51 -8.98 5.26 1.42
C GLY A 51 -8.62 6.33 2.45
N ILE A 52 -8.56 5.98 3.74
CA ILE A 52 -8.31 6.96 4.80
C ILE A 52 -6.85 7.38 4.73
N LEU A 53 -6.63 8.68 4.53
CA LEU A 53 -5.35 9.35 4.65
C LEU A 53 -5.37 10.24 5.91
N LYS A 54 -4.38 10.04 6.78
CA LYS A 54 -4.05 10.97 7.86
C LYS A 54 -2.71 11.61 7.52
N ASN A 55 -2.66 12.92 7.54
CA ASN A 55 -1.43 13.66 7.24
C ASN A 55 -1.43 14.90 8.12
N ARG A 56 -0.67 14.87 9.23
CA ARG A 56 -0.72 15.83 10.33
C ARG A 56 -2.04 15.78 11.13
N ARG A 57 -2.02 16.30 12.37
CA ARG A 57 -3.21 16.35 13.23
C ARG A 57 -3.98 17.66 13.00
N PRO A 58 -5.33 17.68 12.95
CA PRO A 58 -6.27 16.56 13.11
C PRO A 58 -6.84 16.02 11.78
N GLU A 59 -6.30 16.42 10.64
CA GLU A 59 -6.97 16.25 9.36
C GLU A 59 -6.90 14.81 8.83
N THR A 60 -8.08 14.23 8.70
CA THR A 60 -8.29 12.94 8.03
C THR A 60 -9.13 13.19 6.79
N VAL A 61 -8.69 12.67 5.65
CA VAL A 61 -9.39 12.79 4.38
C VAL A 61 -9.53 11.42 3.73
N VAL A 62 -10.64 11.20 3.04
CA VAL A 62 -10.86 9.97 2.28
C VAL A 62 -10.41 10.18 0.85
N ILE A 63 -9.35 9.48 0.44
CA ILE A 63 -8.79 9.49 -0.90
C ILE A 63 -8.73 8.06 -1.43
N LYS A 64 -9.62 7.74 -2.36
CA LYS A 64 -9.68 6.41 -2.97
C LYS A 64 -8.72 6.33 -4.15
N LEU A 65 -7.75 5.43 -4.07
CA LEU A 65 -6.94 5.06 -5.23
C LEU A 65 -7.72 4.14 -6.15
N ASN A 66 -7.64 4.41 -7.45
CA ASN A 66 -8.18 3.52 -8.46
C ASN A 66 -7.29 2.27 -8.61
N SER A 67 -7.75 1.34 -9.42
CA SER A 67 -7.07 0.07 -9.63
C SER A 67 -5.66 0.19 -10.21
N ASN A 68 -5.42 1.14 -11.12
CA ASN A 68 -4.13 1.30 -11.77
C ASN A 68 -3.12 1.90 -10.78
N GLU A 69 -3.55 2.88 -9.98
CA GLU A 69 -2.72 3.51 -8.94
C GLU A 69 -2.27 2.51 -7.88
N LYS A 70 -3.18 1.64 -7.41
CA LYS A 70 -2.83 0.55 -6.49
C LYS A 70 -1.83 -0.43 -7.14
N GLN A 71 -2.03 -0.75 -8.42
CA GLN A 71 -1.13 -1.65 -9.15
C GLN A 71 0.27 -1.06 -9.31
N GLU A 72 0.40 0.25 -9.57
CA GLU A 72 1.70 0.92 -9.66
C GLU A 72 2.50 0.80 -8.36
N ILE A 73 1.85 1.01 -7.21
CA ILE A 73 2.47 0.89 -5.89
C ILE A 73 2.86 -0.56 -5.63
N TYR A 74 1.97 -1.51 -5.94
CA TYR A 74 2.24 -2.93 -5.75
C TYR A 74 3.37 -3.45 -6.64
N ASN A 75 3.47 -2.96 -7.88
CA ASN A 75 4.57 -3.28 -8.79
C ASN A 75 5.90 -2.77 -8.25
N LEU A 76 5.94 -1.55 -7.69
CA LEU A 76 7.12 -1.03 -7.03
C LEU A 76 7.51 -1.88 -5.82
N PHE A 77 6.55 -2.19 -4.94
CA PHE A 77 6.78 -3.07 -3.78
C PHE A 77 7.42 -4.41 -4.19
N LYS A 78 6.87 -5.08 -5.22
CA LYS A 78 7.45 -6.31 -5.77
C LYS A 78 8.86 -6.11 -6.31
N LYS A 79 9.10 -5.03 -7.06
CA LYS A 79 10.41 -4.71 -7.64
C LYS A 79 11.48 -4.50 -6.55
N LEU A 80 11.10 -3.89 -5.44
CA LEU A 80 12.00 -3.65 -4.30
C LEU A 80 12.35 -4.93 -3.53
N ASN A 81 11.61 -6.02 -3.78
CA ASN A 81 11.79 -7.32 -3.14
C ASN A 81 11.85 -7.20 -1.61
N ILE A 82 10.83 -6.56 -1.03
CA ILE A 82 10.63 -6.46 0.42
C ILE A 82 9.35 -7.20 0.81
N GLN A 83 9.28 -7.61 2.07
CA GLN A 83 8.06 -8.15 2.68
C GLN A 83 7.31 -7.03 3.40
N SER A 84 6.11 -7.32 3.91
CA SER A 84 5.45 -6.43 4.87
C SER A 84 6.36 -6.21 6.08
N ILE A 85 6.81 -4.96 6.31
CA ILE A 85 7.90 -4.62 7.22
C ILE A 85 7.69 -3.24 7.85
N SER A 86 8.25 -3.06 9.05
CA SER A 86 8.48 -1.74 9.66
C SER A 86 9.97 -1.44 9.66
N GLY A 87 10.39 -0.24 9.23
CA GLY A 87 11.74 0.28 9.34
C GLY A 87 11.80 1.44 10.33
N CYS A 88 12.88 1.52 11.13
CA CYS A 88 13.08 2.56 12.13
C CYS A 88 14.41 3.26 11.90
N LYS A 89 14.36 4.59 11.87
CA LYS A 89 15.55 5.45 11.81
C LYS A 89 15.49 6.45 12.95
N THR A 90 16.49 6.40 13.82
CA THR A 90 16.66 7.36 14.93
C THR A 90 17.74 8.35 14.57
N TYR A 91 17.44 9.63 14.70
CA TYR A 91 18.36 10.75 14.49
C TYR A 91 19.00 11.17 15.81
N GLU A 92 20.13 11.88 15.75
CA GLU A 92 20.91 12.32 16.93
C GLU A 92 20.06 13.13 17.93
N ASP A 93 19.09 13.91 17.42
CA ASP A 93 18.12 14.67 18.22
C ASP A 93 17.07 13.77 18.94
N SER A 94 17.30 12.46 18.98
CA SER A 94 16.43 11.43 19.57
C SER A 94 15.02 11.39 18.96
N ILE A 95 14.89 11.84 17.71
CA ILE A 95 13.68 11.68 16.91
C ILE A 95 13.76 10.31 16.24
N THR A 96 12.76 9.47 16.46
CA THR A 96 12.63 8.18 15.77
C THR A 96 11.54 8.27 14.73
N ILE A 97 11.87 7.95 13.47
CA ILE A 97 10.89 7.78 12.40
C ILE A 97 10.66 6.28 12.23
N LYS A 98 9.40 5.86 12.33
CA LYS A 98 8.95 4.51 12.03
C LYS A 98 8.13 4.53 10.74
N THR A 99 8.67 3.91 9.70
CA THR A 99 8.00 3.72 8.41
C THR A 99 7.50 2.29 8.33
N THR A 100 6.27 2.05 7.90
CA THR A 100 5.64 0.73 7.88
C THR A 100 4.88 0.55 6.57
N PHE A 101 5.03 -0.62 5.96
CA PHE A 101 4.23 -1.03 4.81
C PHE A 101 3.74 -2.46 5.01
N ILE A 102 2.43 -2.68 4.83
CA ILE A 102 1.76 -3.97 5.04
C ILE A 102 0.88 -4.24 3.83
N THR A 103 0.90 -5.46 3.28
CA THR A 103 -0.02 -5.87 2.22
C THR A 103 -0.99 -6.95 2.69
N GLY A 104 -2.29 -6.77 2.43
CA GLY A 104 -3.33 -7.75 2.73
C GLY A 104 -3.32 -8.26 4.18
N ASN A 105 -3.43 -9.59 4.34
CA ASN A 105 -3.45 -10.27 5.65
C ASN A 105 -2.04 -10.59 6.21
N GLU A 106 -0.98 -10.02 5.63
CA GLU A 106 0.39 -10.27 6.12
C GLU A 106 0.56 -9.62 7.50
N LYS A 107 0.92 -10.42 8.50
CA LYS A 107 1.25 -9.91 9.83
C LYS A 107 2.65 -9.31 9.79
N ILE A 108 2.82 -8.11 10.37
CA ILE A 108 4.14 -7.56 10.62
C ILE A 108 4.90 -8.53 11.55
N THR A 109 6.06 -9.01 11.11
CA THR A 109 7.01 -9.66 12.01
C THR A 109 7.52 -8.58 12.96
N SER A 110 7.33 -8.79 14.26
CA SER A 110 7.21 -7.74 15.29
C SER A 110 8.47 -6.90 15.61
N LYS A 111 9.51 -6.92 14.78
CA LYS A 111 10.72 -6.09 14.97
C LYS A 111 10.85 -5.05 13.86
N CYS A 112 11.03 -3.80 14.27
CA CYS A 112 11.38 -2.72 13.36
C CYS A 112 12.79 -2.95 12.84
N SER A 113 12.97 -2.98 11.53
CA SER A 113 14.28 -3.09 10.90
C SER A 113 15.05 -1.79 11.02
N THR A 114 16.33 -1.88 11.38
CA THR A 114 17.29 -0.78 11.34
C THR A 114 18.23 -0.89 10.12
N ASN A 115 17.93 -1.77 9.16
CA ASN A 115 18.73 -1.95 7.96
C ASN A 115 18.49 -0.78 6.99
N ASN A 116 19.55 -0.01 6.70
CA ASN A 116 19.49 1.15 5.82
C ASN A 116 18.95 0.83 4.42
N ASN A 117 19.24 -0.35 3.86
CA ASN A 117 18.72 -0.75 2.56
C ASN A 117 17.20 -0.99 2.61
N GLU A 118 16.68 -1.58 3.69
CA GLU A 118 15.23 -1.79 3.84
C GLU A 118 14.51 -0.45 4.09
N ILE A 119 15.12 0.43 4.88
CA ILE A 119 14.62 1.79 5.14
C ILE A 119 14.60 2.62 3.85
N ASP A 120 15.62 2.53 3.01
CA ASP A 120 15.65 3.22 1.72
C ASP A 120 14.51 2.74 0.80
N LYS A 121 14.30 1.43 0.72
CA LYS A 121 13.17 0.86 -0.04
C LYS A 121 11.80 1.32 0.48
N LEU A 122 11.62 1.40 1.80
CA LEU A 122 10.42 1.99 2.40
C LEU A 122 10.26 3.48 2.06
N SER A 123 11.35 4.23 2.01
CA SER A 123 11.35 5.64 1.60
C SER A 123 10.96 5.80 0.13
N GLN A 124 11.38 4.89 -0.75
CA GLN A 124 10.94 4.87 -2.15
C GLN A 124 9.43 4.62 -2.28
N LEU A 125 8.87 3.70 -1.46
CA LEU A 125 7.42 3.49 -1.41
C LEU A 125 6.68 4.72 -0.88
N TYR A 126 7.18 5.35 0.18
CA TYR A 126 6.63 6.59 0.72
C TYR A 126 6.48 7.66 -0.36
N ILE A 127 7.56 7.93 -1.09
CA ILE A 127 7.58 8.93 -2.17
C ILE A 127 6.55 8.57 -3.24
N LYS A 128 6.49 7.31 -3.68
CA LYS A 128 5.53 6.87 -4.70
C LYS A 128 4.08 7.05 -4.23
N ILE A 129 3.77 6.65 -3.01
CA ILE A 129 2.42 6.76 -2.42
C ILE A 129 2.03 8.23 -2.28
N LYS A 130 2.91 9.05 -1.69
CA LYS A 130 2.68 10.49 -1.50
C LYS A 130 2.45 11.20 -2.83
N ASN A 131 3.28 10.94 -3.84
CA ASN A 131 3.14 11.57 -5.15
C ASN A 131 1.80 11.22 -5.81
N ILE A 132 1.35 9.96 -5.75
CA ILE A 132 0.05 9.56 -6.28
C ILE A 132 -1.08 10.30 -5.54
N LEU A 133 -1.05 10.32 -4.20
CA LEU A 133 -2.07 10.98 -3.39
C LEU A 133 -2.14 12.49 -3.67
N GLN A 134 -1.01 13.16 -3.83
CA GLN A 134 -0.93 14.59 -4.16
C GLN A 134 -1.56 14.96 -5.52
N THR A 135 -1.71 13.99 -6.44
CA THR A 135 -2.43 14.22 -7.70
C THR A 135 -3.95 14.33 -7.51
N LYS A 136 -4.47 13.90 -6.36
CA LYS A 136 -5.91 13.88 -6.07
C LYS A 136 -6.41 15.26 -5.66
N LYS A 137 -7.63 15.57 -6.06
CA LYS A 137 -8.26 16.86 -5.75
C LYS A 137 -8.46 16.99 -4.23
N GLU A 138 -8.96 15.92 -3.63
CA GLU A 138 -9.22 15.78 -2.20
C GLU A 138 -7.96 16.02 -1.37
N TYR A 139 -6.80 15.56 -1.84
CA TYR A 139 -5.52 15.84 -1.18
C TYR A 139 -5.22 17.33 -1.21
N ARG A 140 -5.29 17.98 -2.39
CA ARG A 140 -4.94 19.39 -2.54
C ARG A 140 -5.87 20.33 -1.78
N GLU A 141 -7.14 19.94 -1.65
CA GLU A 141 -8.14 20.69 -0.89
C GLU A 141 -7.94 20.53 0.62
N ALA A 142 -7.58 19.33 1.09
CA ALA A 142 -7.31 19.07 2.51
C ALA A 142 -5.94 19.61 2.94
N PHE A 143 -4.91 19.46 2.12
CA PHE A 143 -3.51 19.81 2.44
C PHE A 143 -2.94 20.81 1.42
N PRO A 144 -3.26 22.12 1.54
CA PRO A 144 -2.68 23.15 0.70
C PRO A 144 -1.15 23.20 0.84
N ARG A 145 -0.43 23.54 -0.24
CA ARG A 145 1.05 23.56 -0.28
C ARG A 145 1.73 24.40 0.80
N PHE A 146 1.05 25.38 1.39
CA PHE A 146 1.59 26.17 2.52
C PHE A 146 1.74 25.36 3.81
N TYR A 147 1.11 24.19 3.87
CA TYR A 147 1.13 23.25 4.98
C TYR A 147 1.94 21.98 4.65
N GLU A 148 2.82 21.99 3.64
CA GLU A 148 3.80 20.92 3.38
C GLU A 148 5.19 21.34 3.84
#